data_AF-A0A133YGB4-F1
#
_entry.id   AF-A0A133YGB4-F1
#
_cell.length_a   1.000
_cell.length_b   1.000
_cell.length_c   1.000
_cell.angle_alpha   90.00
_cell.angle_beta   90.00
_cell.angle_gamma   90.00
#
_symmetry.space_group_name_H-M   'P 1'
#
loop_
_entity.id
_entity.type
_entity.pdbx_description
1 polymer ?
#
loop_
_entity_poly.entity_id
_entity_poly.type
_entity_poly.pdbx_seq_one_letter_code
_entity_poly.pdbx_strand_id
1 'polypeptide(L)' 'MTGDEVSDLTNRQLAIQAQDCSIFAEIDPNQKEDIIVTLKSNNNVVGYMGDGINDVLPFNVPM' A
#
# COMPACT_ATOMS: atom_id res chain seq x y z
N MET A 1 -2.04 -9.49 -5.75
CA MET A 1 -2.99 -9.22 -4.66
C MET A 1 -3.75 -7.95 -4.99
N THR A 2 -5.07 -7.96 -4.90
CA THR A 2 -5.93 -6.79 -5.14
C THR A 2 -6.16 -5.98 -3.86
N GLY A 3 -6.68 -4.76 -3.97
CA GLY A 3 -7.08 -3.95 -2.82
C GLY A 3 -8.13 -4.63 -1.93
N ASP A 4 -9.10 -5.34 -2.52
CA ASP A 4 -10.09 -6.12 -1.77
C ASP A 4 -9.41 -7.22 -0.94
N GLU A 5 -8.50 -7.99 -1.56
CA GLU A 5 -7.75 -9.02 -0.87
C GLU A 5 -6.91 -8.44 0.27
N VAL A 6 -6.30 -7.26 0.09
CA VAL A 6 -5.54 -6.57 1.15
C VAL A 6 -6.43 -6.15 2.32
N SER A 7 -7.66 -5.71 2.04
CA SER A 7 -8.60 -5.22 3.05
C SER A 7 -9.12 -6.33 3.97
N ASP A 8 -9.15 -7.56 3.46
CA ASP A 8 -9.55 -8.74 4.22
C ASP A 8 -8.43 -9.28 5.14
N LEU A 9 -7.20 -8.77 5.00
CA LEU A 9 -6.06 -9.21 5.79
C LEU A 9 -5.87 -8.34 7.03
N THR A 10 -5.59 -9.00 8.14
CA THR A 10 -4.98 -8.32 9.29
C THR A 10 -3.56 -7.88 8.95
N ASN A 11 -3.05 -6.86 9.65
CA ASN A 11 -1.65 -6.41 9.50
C ASN A 11 -0.62 -7.55 9.56
N ARG A 12 -0.85 -8.55 10.42
CA ARG A 12 0.05 -9.71 10.52
C ARG A 12 -0.03 -10.62 9.30
N GLN A 13 -1.22 -10.82 8.74
CA GLN A 13 -1.39 -11.64 7.54
C GLN A 13 -0.82 -10.90 6.32
N LEU A 14 -1.05 -9.59 6.22
CA LEU A 14 -0.45 -8.75 5.19
C LEU A 14 1.09 -8.82 5.27
N ALA A 15 1.67 -8.78 6.48
CA ALA A 15 3.12 -8.91 6.67
C ALA A 15 3.71 -10.23 6.19
N ILE A 16 2.94 -11.30 6.23
CA ILE A 16 3.38 -12.60 5.72
C ILE A 16 3.20 -12.64 4.21
N GLN A 17 2.00 -12.34 3.71
CA GLN A 17 1.68 -12.46 2.28
C GLN A 17 2.43 -11.45 1.41
N ALA A 18 2.72 -10.25 1.92
CA ALA A 18 3.44 -9.23 1.17
C ALA A 18 4.90 -9.61 0.85
N GLN A 19 5.50 -10.58 1.57
CA GLN A 19 6.86 -11.06 1.28
C GLN A 19 6.92 -11.85 -0.03
N ASP A 20 5.88 -12.62 -0.33
CA ASP A 20 5.79 -13.46 -1.52
C ASP A 20 5.02 -12.79 -2.67
N CYS A 21 4.34 -11.66 -2.39
CA CYS A 21 3.56 -10.93 -3.38
C CYS A 21 4.40 -9.88 -4.12
N SER A 22 4.65 -10.12 -5.41
CA SER A 22 5.41 -9.18 -6.25
C SER A 22 4.55 -8.08 -6.89
N ILE A 23 3.23 -8.27 -7.00
CA ILE A 23 2.32 -7.35 -7.69
C ILE A 23 1.07 -7.09 -6.84
N PHE A 24 0.87 -5.81 -6.51
CA PHE A 24 -0.36 -5.29 -5.94
C PHE A 24 -1.08 -4.47 -7.02
N ALA A 25 -2.37 -4.73 -7.22
CA ALA A 25 -3.17 -4.09 -8.26
C ALA A 25 -4.44 -3.51 -7.63
N GLU A 26 -4.96 -2.43 -8.23
CA GLU A 26 -6.21 -1.81 -7.79
C GLU A 26 -6.20 -1.50 -6.29
N ILE A 27 -5.11 -0.88 -5.82
CA ILE A 27 -4.93 -0.48 -4.42
C ILE A 27 -5.21 1.00 -4.26
N ASP A 28 -5.87 1.35 -3.17
CA ASP A 28 -6.10 2.73 -2.75
C ASP A 28 -4.86 3.32 -2.04
N PRO A 29 -4.75 4.65 -1.91
CA PRO A 29 -3.61 5.30 -1.27
C PRO A 29 -3.30 4.81 0.15
N ASN A 30 -4.34 4.55 0.95
CA ASN A 30 -4.16 4.03 2.32
C ASN A 30 -3.59 2.61 2.32
N GLN A 31 -4.09 1.74 1.43
CA GLN A 31 -3.61 0.36 1.31
C GLN A 31 -2.16 0.33 0.83
N LYS A 32 -1.81 1.23 -0.10
CA LYS A 32 -0.42 1.42 -0.52
C LYS A 32 0.48 1.79 0.67
N GLU A 33 0.04 2.68 1.54
CA GLU A 33 0.78 3.04 2.75
C GLU A 33 0.95 1.84 3.69
N ASP A 34 -0.11 1.08 3.95
CA ASP A 34 -0.07 -0.13 4.77
C ASP A 34 0.91 -1.18 4.22
N ILE A 35 0.90 -1.40 2.91
CA ILE A 35 1.85 -2.30 2.22
C ILE A 35 3.30 -1.81 2.42
N ILE A 36 3.55 -0.52 2.25
CA ILE A 36 4.90 0.06 2.41
C ILE A 36 5.40 -0.09 3.85
N VAL A 37 4.56 0.25 4.84
CA VAL A 37 4.90 0.13 6.27
C VAL A 37 5.18 -1.32 6.62
N THR A 38 4.33 -2.22 6.14
CA THR A 38 4.46 -3.65 6.37
C THR A 38 5.76 -4.21 5.81
N LEU A 39 6.09 -3.89 4.55
CA LEU A 39 7.34 -4.32 3.93
C LEU A 39 8.58 -3.79 4.65
N LYS A 40 8.55 -2.51 5.09
CA LYS A 40 9.62 -1.92 5.91
C LYS A 40 9.77 -2.63 7.26
N SER A 41 8.66 -2.99 7.91
CA SER A 41 8.68 -3.65 9.22
C SER A 41 9.33 -5.05 9.18
N ASN A 42 9.31 -5.69 8.01
CA ASN A 42 10.00 -6.96 7.74
C ASN A 42 11.49 -6.79 7.43
N ASN A 43 12.11 -5.70 7.89
CA ASN A 43 13.53 -5.40 7.71
C ASN A 43 13.96 -5.23 6.25
N ASN A 44 13.03 -4.96 5.34
CA ASN A 44 13.32 -4.67 3.94
C ASN A 44 13.62 -3.18 3.72
N VAL A 45 14.56 -2.89 2.82
CA VAL A 45 14.72 -1.54 2.27
C VAL A 45 13.69 -1.37 1.15
N VAL A 46 12.74 -0.46 1.35
CA VAL A 46 11.66 -0.19 0.39
C VAL A 46 11.95 1.09 -0.38
N GLY A 47 12.19 0.97 -1.68
CA GLY A 47 12.22 2.10 -2.62
C GLY A 47 10.85 2.29 -3.28
N TYR A 48 10.36 3.53 -3.31
CA TYR A 48 9.11 3.88 -4.01
C TYR A 48 9.43 4.71 -5.25
N MET A 49 8.86 4.34 -6.40
CA MET A 49 8.97 5.10 -7.64
C MET A 49 7.56 5.25 -8.22
N GLY A 50 7.14 6.50 -8.43
CA GLY A 50 5.85 6.89 -8.97
C GLY A 50 5.96 8.24 -9.67
N ASP A 51 4.94 8.61 -10.43
CA ASP A 51 4.83 9.88 -11.15
C ASP A 51 4.44 11.07 -10.24
N GLY A 52 4.07 10.80 -8.99
CA GLY A 52 3.79 11.79 -7.96
C GLY A 52 2.40 12.43 -8.03
N ILE A 53 1.58 12.08 -9.03
CA ILE A 53 0.26 12.71 -9.26
C ILE A 53 -0.85 12.02 -8.46
N ASN A 54 -0.72 10.73 -8.15
CA ASN A 54 -1.72 9.98 -7.37
C ASN A 54 -1.57 10.09 -5.83
N ASP A 55 -0.59 10.85 -5.33
CA ASP A 55 -0.32 11.02 -3.88
C ASP A 55 -0.80 12.38 -3.31
N VAL A 56 -1.50 13.19 -4.10
CA VAL A 56 -2.08 14.46 -3.65
C VAL A 56 -3.50 14.26 -3.15
N LEU A 57 -3.73 14.60 -1.88
CA LEU A 57 -5.06 14.71 -1.27
C LEU A 57 -5.97 15.56 -2.17
N PRO A 58 -7.24 15.15 -2.40
CA PRO A 58 -8.17 15.98 -3.14
C PRO A 58 -8.24 17.36 -2.47
N PHE A 59 -7.95 18.40 -3.24
CA PHE A 59 -8.00 19.77 -2.79
C PHE A 59 -9.45 20.10 -2.42
N ASN A 60 -9.77 20.05 -1.13
CA ASN A 60 -11.09 20.36 -0.60
C ASN A 60 -11.27 21.89 -0.67
N VAL A 61 -11.80 22.41 -1.79
CA VAL A 61 -12.25 23.80 -1.91
C VAL A 61 -13.70 23.88 -1.40
N PRO A 62 -13.97 24.42 -0.19
CA PRO A 62 -15.31 24.78 0.18
C PRO A 62 -15.76 26.00 -0.65
N MET A 63 -16.90 25.85 -1.32
CA MET A 63 -17.70 26.97 -1.85
C MET A 63 -18.31 27.77 -0.71
#